data_AF-A0A918RDX4-F1
#
_entry.id   AF-A0A918RDX4-F1
#
_cell.length_a   1.000
_cell.length_b   1.000
_cell.length_c   1.000
_cell.angle_alpha   90.00
_cell.angle_beta   90.00
_cell.angle_gamma   90.00
#
_symmetry.space_group_name_H-M   'P 1'
#
loop_
_entity.id
_entity.type
_entity.pdbx_description
1 polymer ?
#
loop_
_entity_poly.entity_id
_entity_poly.type
_entity_poly.pdbx_seq_one_letter_code
_entity_poly.pdbx_strand_id
1 'polypeptide(L)' 'MKKAYFNLTFLILIIILFSLFVYSGIEIIVSKTETMEWKGGRFIMTDLTKVIGVLLILTLPTYVYLKKKYYTTSEKI' A
#
# COMPACT_ATOMS: atom_id res chain seq x y z
N MET A 1 0.49 22.11 13.59
CA MET A 1 -0.47 21.73 12.53
C MET A 1 0.20 21.07 11.32
N LYS A 2 1.18 21.69 10.63
CA LYS A 2 1.81 21.12 9.41
C LYS A 2 2.39 19.70 9.55
N LYS A 3 2.97 19.36 10.71
CA LYS A 3 3.52 18.02 11.02
C LYS A 3 2.45 16.92 11.07
N ALA A 4 1.29 17.21 11.67
CA ALA A 4 0.18 16.26 11.78
C ALA A 4 -0.43 15.98 10.41
N TYR A 5 -0.61 17.02 9.58
CA TYR A 5 -1.06 16.85 8.19
C TYR A 5 -0.09 16.02 7.36
N PHE A 6 1.23 16.25 7.46
CA PHE A 6 2.23 15.43 6.75
C PHE A 6 2.13 13.94 7.13
N ASN A 7 2.07 13.63 8.43
CA ASN A 7 1.95 12.25 8.90
C ASN A 7 0.63 11.62 8.43
N LEU A 8 -0.47 12.38 8.44
CA LEU A 8 -1.78 11.91 8.01
C LEU A 8 -1.82 11.65 6.49
N THR A 9 -1.24 12.52 5.67
CA THR A 9 -1.08 12.29 4.22
C THR A 9 -0.27 11.03 3.95
N PHE A 10 0.81 10.80 4.69
CA PHE A 10 1.64 9.61 4.51
C PHE A 10 0.92 8.33 4.92
N LEU A 11 0.13 8.39 6.00
CA LEU A 11 -0.72 7.28 6.43
C LEU A 11 -1.77 6.92 5.37
N ILE A 12 -2.44 7.93 4.79
CA ILE A 12 -3.41 7.73 3.70
C ILE A 12 -2.73 7.07 2.50
N LEU A 13 -1.54 7.54 2.11
CA LEU A 13 -0.77 6.95 1.01
C LEU A 13 -0.46 5.46 1.25
N ILE A 14 -0.03 5.10 2.47
CA ILE A 14 0.24 3.70 2.83
C ILE A 14 -1.04 2.86 2.74
N ILE A 15 -2.17 3.35 3.24
CA ILE A 15 -3.46 2.64 3.19
C ILE A 15 -3.87 2.38 1.73
N ILE A 16 -3.72 3.38 0.87
CA ILE A 16 -4.04 3.26 -0.56
C ILE A 16 -3.14 2.21 -1.22
N LEU A 17 -1.82 2.30 -1.02
CA LEU A 17 -0.87 1.35 -1.59
C LEU A 17 -1.08 -0.07 -1.08
N PHE A 18 -1.41 -0.23 0.20
CA PHE A 18 -1.71 -1.53 0.78
C PHE A 18 -3.00 -2.13 0.20
N SER A 19 -4.04 -1.32 0.05
CA SER A 19 -5.29 -1.74 -0.60
C SER A 19 -5.04 -2.19 -2.04
N LEU A 20 -4.24 -1.43 -2.80
CA LEU A 20 -3.84 -1.78 -4.16
C LEU A 20 -3.01 -3.05 -4.21
N PHE A 21 -2.09 -3.24 -3.26
CA PHE A 21 -1.28 -4.46 -3.16
C PHE A 21 -2.16 -5.69 -2.99
N VAL A 22 -3.06 -5.66 -2.01
CA VAL A 22 -4.00 -6.75 -1.74
C VAL A 22 -4.91 -6.99 -2.94
N TYR A 23 -5.52 -5.94 -3.49
CA TYR A 23 -6.40 -6.03 -4.66
C TYR A 23 -5.68 -6.65 -5.86
N SER A 24 -4.45 -6.23 -6.13
CA SER A 24 -3.67 -6.74 -7.28
C SER A 24 -3.26 -8.21 -7.16
N GLY A 25 -3.22 -8.74 -5.93
CA GLY A 25 -2.74 -10.09 -5.66
C GLY A 25 -3.84 -11.12 -5.43
N ILE A 26 -5.11 -10.72 -5.38
CA ILE A 26 -6.23 -11.66 -5.17
C ILE A 26 -6.73 -12.16 -6.53
N GLU A 27 -6.64 -13.47 -6.73
CA GLU A 27 -7.35 -14.17 -7.81
C GLU A 27 -8.54 -14.94 -7.21
N ILE A 28 -9.73 -14.71 -7.76
CA ILE A 28 -10.95 -15.41 -7.36
C ILE A 28 -11.16 -16.58 -8.31
N ILE A 29 -11.02 -17.80 -7.78
CA ILE A 29 -11.28 -19.03 -8.52
C ILE A 29 -12.72 -19.44 -8.22
N VAL A 30 -13.54 -19.51 -9.25
CA VAL A 30 -14.92 -20.01 -9.16
C VAL A 30 -14.96 -21.40 -9.76
N SER A 31 -15.18 -22.43 -8.93
CA SER A 31 -15.40 -23.79 -9.41
C SER A 31 -16.87 -24.15 -9.27
N LYS A 32 -17.48 -24.62 -10.37
CA LYS A 32 -18.85 -25.13 -10.39
C LYS A 32 -18.86 -26.65 -10.25
N THR A 33 -19.59 -27.15 -9.27
CA THR A 33 -20.06 -28.54 -9.19
C THR A 33 -21.58 -28.54 -9.40
N GLU A 34 -22.15 -29.67 -9.82
CA GLU A 34 -23.55 -29.81 -10.31
C GLU A 34 -24.63 -29.16 -9.42
N THR A 35 -24.39 -28.99 -8.11
CA THR A 35 -25.34 -28.41 -7.16
C THR A 35 -24.79 -27.25 -6.32
N MET A 36 -23.50 -26.91 -6.44
CA MET A 36 -22.85 -25.98 -5.50
C MET A 36 -21.71 -25.18 -6.15
N GLU A 37 -21.74 -23.86 -5.97
CA GLU A 37 -20.67 -22.94 -6.39
C GLU A 37 -19.67 -22.74 -5.25
N TRP A 38 -18.42 -23.13 -5.46
CA TRP A 38 -17.33 -22.84 -4.53
C TRP A 38 -16.53 -21.65 -5.03
N LYS A 39 -16.42 -20.61 -4.18
CA LYS A 39 -15.55 -19.44 -4.43
C LYS A 39 -14.32 -19.55 -3.53
N GLY A 40 -13.17 -19.84 -4.14
CA GLY A 40 -11.87 -19.83 -3.47
C GLY A 40 -11.11 -18.55 -3.81
N GLY A 41 -10.40 -17.97 -2.84
CA GLY A 41 -9.45 -16.89 -3.08
C GLY A 41 -8.02 -17.45 -3.01
N ARG A 42 -7.22 -17.24 -4.06
CA ARG A 42 -5.77 -17.50 -4.02
C ARG A 42 -5.02 -16.19 -4.10
N PHE A 43 -4.02 -16.01 -3.24
CA PHE A 43 -3.09 -14.91 -3.38
C PHE A 43 -1.98 -15.28 -4.35
N ILE A 44 -1.78 -14.48 -5.39
CA ILE A 44 -0.73 -14.66 -6.40
C ILE A 44 0.07 -13.38 -6.51
N MET A 45 1.38 -13.54 -6.46
CA MET A 45 2.30 -12.44 -6.64
C MET A 45 2.47 -12.14 -8.14
N THR A 46 1.56 -11.31 -8.68
CA THR A 46 1.65 -10.82 -10.05
C THR A 46 2.78 -9.80 -10.21
N ASP A 47 3.19 -9.49 -11.43
CA ASP A 47 4.20 -8.45 -11.65
C ASP A 47 3.75 -7.07 -11.15
N LEU A 48 2.46 -6.76 -11.23
CA LEU A 48 1.87 -5.57 -10.61
C LEU A 48 1.98 -5.59 -9.08
N THR A 49 1.66 -6.72 -8.45
CA THR A 49 1.79 -6.91 -7.00
C THR A 49 3.23 -6.72 -6.53
N LYS A 50 4.21 -7.20 -7.31
CA LYS A 50 5.64 -6.99 -7.03
C LYS A 50 6.01 -5.51 -7.07
N VAL A 51 5.59 -4.78 -8.11
CA VAL A 51 5.86 -3.34 -8.25
C VAL A 51 5.24 -2.55 -7.10
N ILE A 52 3.98 -2.83 -6.75
CA ILE A 52 3.29 -2.16 -5.63
C ILE A 52 3.97 -2.50 -4.30
N GLY A 53 4.43 -3.74 -4.12
CA GLY A 53 5.20 -4.17 -2.95
C GLY A 53 6.52 -3.41 -2.81
N VAL A 54 7.26 -3.21 -3.91
CA VAL A 54 8.48 -2.39 -3.91
C VAL A 54 8.17 -0.95 -3.55
N LEU A 55 7.10 -0.36 -4.10
CA LEU A 55 6.66 0.99 -3.76
C LEU A 55 6.33 1.12 -2.27
N LEU A 56 5.64 0.13 -1.69
CA LEU A 56 5.35 0.07 -0.25
C LEU A 56 6.63 0.08 0.58
N ILE A 57 7.63 -0.74 0.23
CA ILE A 57 8.91 -0.76 0.96
C ILE A 57 9.61 0.59 0.86
N LEU A 58 9.60 1.21 -0.32
CA LEU A 58 10.23 2.52 -0.55
C LEU A 58 9.53 3.66 0.20
N THR A 59 8.28 3.50 0.62
CA THR A 59 7.60 4.53 1.42
C THR A 59 8.28 4.76 2.77
N LEU A 60 8.84 3.73 3.42
CA LEU A 60 9.50 3.84 4.72
C LEU A 60 10.76 4.74 4.70
N PRO A 61 11.79 4.49 3.87
CA PRO A 61 12.95 5.37 3.79
C PRO A 61 12.58 6.76 3.28
N THR A 62 11.61 6.85 2.35
CA THR A 62 11.13 8.13 1.82
C THR A 62 10.47 8.98 2.92
N TYR A 63 9.68 8.36 3.81
CA TYR A 63 9.11 9.02 4.97
C TYR A 63 10.20 9.59 5.88
N VAL A 64 11.20 8.79 6.24
CA VAL A 64 12.29 9.21 7.13
C VAL A 64 13.05 10.39 6.53
N TYR A 65 13.39 10.31 5.23
CA TYR A 65 14.08 11.38 4.52
C TYR A 65 13.25 12.67 4.46
N LEU A 66 11.99 12.58 4.04
CA LEU A 66 11.10 13.75 3.94
C LEU A 66 10.79 14.33 5.31
N LYS A 67 10.57 13.50 6.32
CA LYS A 67 10.39 13.94 7.71
C LYS A 67 11.62 14.73 8.17
N LYS A 68 12.84 14.23 7.95
CA LYS A 68 14.05 14.98 8.32
C LYS A 68 14.10 16.35 7.62
N LYS A 69 13.89 16.40 6.30
CA LYS A 69 13.93 17.64 5.51
C LYS A 69 12.85 18.64 5.94
N TYR A 70 11.60 18.19 6.08
CA TYR A 70 10.46 19.07 6.38
C TYR A 70 10.55 19.67 7.79
N TYR A 71 11.09 18.91 8.74
CA TYR A 71 11.25 19.36 10.13
C TYR A 71 12.44 20.33 10.24
N THR A 72 13.56 20.07 9.57
CA THR A 72 14.70 21.01 9.52
C THR A 72 14.33 22.35 8.86
N THR A 73 13.52 22.34 7.81
CA THR A 73 13.05 23.58 7.17
C THR A 73 12.07 24.35 8.07
N SER A 74 11.24 23.65 8.85
CA SER A 74 10.29 24.28 9.77
C SER A 74 10.94 24.95 10.98
N GLU A 75 12.19 24.62 11.33
CA GLU A 75 12.95 25.25 12.43
C GLU A 75 13.75 26.48 11.98
N LYS A 76 13.91 26.68 10.66
CA LYS A 76 14.63 27.83 10.09
C LYS A 76 13.72 29.03 9.77
N ILE A 77 12.42 28.92 10.01
CA ILE A 77 11.38 29.94 9.78
C ILE A 77 10.83 30.33 11.14
#